data_AF-A0AAU6BEA7-F1
#
_entry.id   AF-A0AAU6BEA7-F1
#
_cell.length_a   1.000
_cell.length_b   1.000
_cell.length_c   1.000
_cell.angle_alpha   90.00
_cell.angle_beta   90.00
_cell.angle_gamma   90.00
#
_symmetry.space_group_name_H-M   'P 1'
#
loop_
_entity.id
_entity.type
_entity.pdbx_description
1 polymer ?
#
loop_
_entity_poly.entity_id
_entity_poly.type
_entity_poly.pdbx_seq_one_letter_code
_entity_poly.pdbx_strand_id
1 'polypeptide(L)'
;MALEALKRRAEEGESPESLSHSALDLVGRSAAETAVPFDDEIRRMAVRLAGGTMIHGGRVAGEDRLRGARVLAGFLHALAGRGVHLITPDEPQAQEEGERAAAVYGPLGVTVGVLRTDMSRTERRAAYGADVTVGAYRRFGLDLLHDRQAMAPEDRSRRDAPAAVVKDPGHVLVAPIAEPLTLVEDDASQAHELRKVARLTAALSDGQDYAVDTDRGVVRLTPKGRNRLHDAFGVTDPAGMETLLLEKRVGEAVLANHRYVQGRDYDVAGAKVVPVSSGELPKGVRLRGGLLQAIEVKEGLTVSDAQWVTTTVSVFEYFRRYPHVGGTSLAELMFTAELEELFGLTVWDLRGPDELSTQQQYAQQMAVYLDLNRRIARWSRLGEQQRAELNQLRDRSWEPHELRTLLRHSVGEAVREELRRSDGDPRRLRRGLGELASGLASERLTDTGDPQRIADTVLTNARSVCDDRLLADLDTQRGGVQSAVDQAAVYQAQAEMYYRDLHWPDDLAAFEEALTGVHEGLRTQFGRAVARHTLRRN
;
A
#
# COMPACT_ATOMS: atom_id res chain seq x y z
N MET A 1 -21.02 -27.84 -40.98
CA MET A 1 -22.49 -27.95 -40.79
C MET A 1 -22.88 -28.06 -39.31
N ALA A 2 -22.28 -28.95 -38.51
CA ALA A 2 -22.64 -29.08 -37.09
C ALA A 2 -22.30 -27.85 -36.23
N LEU A 3 -21.11 -27.25 -36.40
CA LEU A 3 -20.70 -26.05 -35.64
C LEU A 3 -21.61 -24.84 -35.93
N GLU A 4 -21.87 -24.54 -37.21
CA GLU A 4 -22.74 -23.43 -37.61
C GLU A 4 -24.16 -23.56 -37.06
N ALA A 5 -24.69 -24.79 -36.97
CA ALA A 5 -25.99 -25.02 -36.36
C ALA A 5 -26.00 -24.73 -34.85
N LEU A 6 -24.90 -25.04 -34.15
CA LEU A 6 -24.73 -24.73 -32.73
C LEU A 6 -24.54 -23.23 -32.50
N LYS A 7 -23.74 -22.55 -33.34
CA LYS A 7 -23.55 -21.09 -33.28
C LYS A 7 -24.87 -20.35 -33.43
N ARG A 8 -25.68 -20.71 -34.44
CA ARG A 8 -27.01 -20.11 -34.64
C ARG A 8 -27.91 -20.26 -33.41
N ARG A 9 -27.97 -21.46 -32.83
CA ARG A 9 -28.78 -21.72 -31.61
C ARG A 9 -28.27 -20.92 -30.40
N ALA A 10 -26.95 -20.78 -30.25
CA ALA A 10 -26.35 -19.95 -29.21
C ALA A 10 -26.65 -18.45 -29.41
N GLU A 11 -26.63 -17.97 -30.65
CA GLU A 11 -27.02 -16.60 -31.02
C GLU A 11 -28.50 -16.33 -30.77
N GLU A 12 -29.37 -17.33 -30.96
CA GLU A 12 -30.80 -17.30 -30.62
C GLU A 12 -31.05 -17.30 -29.09
N GLY A 13 -30.01 -17.40 -28.27
CA GLY A 13 -30.07 -17.29 -26.81
C GLY A 13 -30.19 -18.61 -26.06
N GLU A 14 -29.99 -19.75 -26.73
CA GLU A 14 -29.96 -21.05 -26.06
C GLU A 14 -28.76 -21.14 -25.09
N SER A 15 -28.99 -21.66 -23.88
CA SER A 15 -27.98 -21.65 -22.82
C SER A 15 -26.83 -22.64 -23.08
N PRO A 16 -25.63 -22.38 -22.55
CA PRO A 16 -24.49 -23.31 -22.62
C PRO A 16 -24.84 -24.73 -22.14
N GLU A 17 -25.68 -24.86 -21.12
CA GLU A 17 -26.13 -26.15 -20.58
C GLU A 17 -26.97 -26.93 -21.58
N SER A 18 -27.91 -26.26 -22.27
CA SER A 18 -28.77 -26.90 -23.26
C SER A 18 -27.99 -27.33 -24.51
N LEU A 19 -27.00 -26.54 -24.90
CA LEU A 19 -26.10 -26.86 -26.02
C LEU A 19 -25.03 -27.89 -25.67
N SER A 20 -24.79 -28.13 -24.38
CA SER A 20 -23.61 -28.84 -23.89
C SER A 20 -23.41 -30.22 -24.51
N HIS A 21 -24.47 -31.03 -24.65
CA HIS A 21 -24.33 -32.39 -25.15
C HIS A 21 -23.73 -32.41 -26.57
N SER A 22 -24.40 -31.73 -27.50
CA SER A 22 -23.97 -31.66 -28.90
C SER A 22 -22.68 -30.87 -29.10
N ALA A 23 -22.47 -29.81 -28.32
CA ALA A 23 -21.25 -29.01 -28.39
C ALA A 23 -20.04 -29.80 -27.89
N LEU A 24 -20.17 -30.50 -26.75
CA LEU A 24 -19.10 -31.32 -26.18
C LEU A 24 -18.78 -32.54 -27.04
N ASP A 25 -19.76 -33.16 -27.72
CA ASP A 25 -19.49 -34.24 -28.69
C ASP A 25 -18.68 -33.74 -29.90
N LEU A 26 -18.88 -32.48 -30.29
CA LEU A 26 -18.13 -31.87 -31.39
C LEU A 26 -16.70 -31.57 -30.97
N VAL A 27 -16.51 -30.83 -29.88
CA VAL A 27 -15.16 -30.44 -29.42
C VAL A 27 -14.39 -31.62 -28.82
N GLY A 28 -15.07 -32.61 -28.26
CA GLY A 28 -14.48 -33.81 -27.68
C GLY A 28 -13.69 -34.66 -28.67
N ARG A 29 -14.12 -34.70 -29.93
CA ARG A 29 -13.37 -35.37 -31.00
C ARG A 29 -12.01 -34.69 -31.24
N SER A 30 -12.00 -33.35 -31.26
CA SER A 30 -10.77 -32.57 -31.38
C SER A 30 -9.90 -32.66 -30.12
N ALA A 31 -10.52 -32.67 -28.93
CA ALA A 31 -9.82 -32.82 -27.65
C ALA A 31 -9.11 -34.18 -27.53
N ALA A 32 -9.76 -35.27 -27.97
CA ALA A 32 -9.20 -36.61 -27.96
C ALA A 32 -7.94 -36.74 -28.84
N GLU A 33 -7.84 -35.93 -29.90
CA GLU A 33 -6.67 -35.88 -30.79
C GLU A 33 -5.52 -35.03 -30.20
N THR A 34 -5.77 -34.23 -29.16
CA THR A 34 -4.86 -33.19 -28.67
C THR A 34 -4.31 -33.44 -27.25
N ALA A 35 -4.31 -34.69 -26.79
CA ALA A 35 -3.86 -35.11 -25.45
C ALA A 35 -4.56 -34.39 -24.28
N VAL A 36 -5.65 -33.67 -24.54
CA VAL A 36 -6.50 -33.07 -23.51
C VAL A 36 -7.43 -34.18 -23.00
N PRO A 37 -7.43 -34.47 -21.70
CA PRO A 37 -8.32 -35.49 -21.14
C PRO A 37 -9.79 -35.16 -21.47
N PHE A 38 -10.52 -36.15 -21.96
CA PHE A 38 -11.92 -35.99 -22.37
C PHE A 38 -12.73 -37.19 -21.88
N ASP A 39 -13.28 -37.07 -20.67
CA ASP A 39 -14.15 -38.06 -20.05
C ASP A 39 -15.42 -37.40 -19.49
N ASP A 40 -16.40 -38.21 -19.06
CA ASP A 40 -17.69 -37.71 -18.60
C ASP A 40 -17.59 -36.79 -17.37
N GLU A 41 -16.56 -36.93 -16.54
CA GLU A 41 -16.34 -36.07 -15.38
C GLU A 41 -15.91 -34.66 -15.83
N ILE A 42 -14.96 -34.58 -16.77
CA ILE A 42 -14.50 -33.33 -17.36
C ILE A 42 -15.64 -32.63 -18.11
N ARG A 43 -16.48 -33.39 -18.82
CA ARG A 43 -17.68 -32.85 -19.48
C ARG A 43 -18.65 -32.24 -18.48
N ARG A 44 -18.96 -32.94 -17.39
CA ARG A 44 -19.82 -32.40 -16.32
C ARG A 44 -19.23 -31.15 -15.67
N MET A 45 -17.91 -31.13 -15.45
CA MET A 45 -17.20 -29.96 -14.94
C MET A 45 -17.31 -28.77 -15.90
N ALA A 46 -17.08 -28.98 -17.20
CA ALA A 46 -17.17 -27.94 -18.20
C ALA A 46 -18.55 -27.29 -18.28
N VAL A 47 -19.63 -28.08 -18.21
CA VAL A 47 -21.00 -27.55 -18.18
C VAL A 47 -21.25 -26.70 -16.94
N ARG A 48 -20.78 -27.16 -15.78
CA ARG A 48 -20.92 -26.42 -14.52
C ARG A 48 -20.14 -25.11 -14.52
N LEU A 49 -18.92 -25.13 -15.06
CA LEU A 49 -18.09 -23.94 -15.27
C LEU A 49 -18.80 -22.94 -16.18
N ALA A 50 -19.38 -23.41 -17.29
CA ALA A 50 -20.08 -22.57 -18.25
C ALA A 50 -21.39 -21.95 -17.70
N GLY A 51 -21.99 -22.58 -16.68
CA GLY A 51 -23.12 -21.99 -15.95
C GLY A 51 -22.75 -20.80 -15.06
N GLY A 52 -21.45 -20.55 -14.83
CA GLY A 52 -20.95 -19.33 -14.18
C GLY A 52 -21.24 -19.22 -12.68
N THR A 53 -21.54 -20.33 -12.00
CA THR A 53 -21.80 -20.36 -10.55
C THR A 53 -20.80 -21.22 -9.79
N MET A 54 -19.82 -21.83 -10.48
CA MET A 54 -19.04 -22.91 -9.90
C MET A 54 -17.55 -22.74 -10.10
N ILE A 55 -16.85 -22.98 -9.00
CA ILE A 55 -15.41 -23.19 -8.96
C ILE A 55 -15.16 -24.66 -8.67
N HIS A 56 -14.29 -25.29 -9.46
CA HIS A 56 -13.93 -26.68 -9.23
C HIS A 56 -12.59 -26.79 -8.50
N GLY A 57 -12.61 -27.29 -7.26
CA GLY A 57 -11.44 -27.43 -6.41
C GLY A 57 -11.07 -28.89 -6.17
N GLY A 58 -9.87 -29.34 -6.54
CA GLY A 58 -9.43 -30.67 -6.08
C GLY A 58 -8.17 -31.22 -6.75
N ARG A 59 -7.18 -31.58 -5.92
CA ARG A 59 -5.96 -32.31 -6.36
C ARG A 59 -6.26 -33.64 -7.06
N VAL A 60 -7.39 -34.26 -6.76
CA VAL A 60 -7.84 -35.55 -7.32
C VAL A 60 -8.13 -35.45 -8.82
N ALA A 61 -8.56 -34.28 -9.30
CA ALA A 61 -8.77 -34.06 -10.73
C ALA A 61 -7.44 -34.00 -11.50
N GLY A 62 -6.39 -33.43 -10.90
CA GLY A 62 -5.13 -33.15 -11.59
C GLY A 62 -5.24 -32.01 -12.61
N GLU A 63 -4.13 -31.31 -12.85
CA GLU A 63 -4.13 -30.07 -13.65
C GLU A 63 -4.64 -30.28 -15.08
N ASP A 64 -4.32 -31.41 -15.72
CA ASP A 64 -4.73 -31.67 -17.10
C ASP A 64 -6.26 -31.82 -17.24
N ARG A 65 -6.94 -32.41 -16.25
CA ARG A 65 -8.41 -32.53 -16.27
C ARG A 65 -9.09 -31.19 -15.98
N LEU A 66 -8.56 -30.42 -15.02
CA LEU A 66 -9.03 -29.05 -14.75
C LEU A 66 -8.89 -28.18 -16.00
N ARG A 67 -7.75 -28.28 -16.68
CA ARG A 67 -7.48 -27.61 -17.95
C ARG A 67 -8.46 -28.02 -19.04
N GLY A 68 -8.69 -29.32 -19.21
CA GLY A 68 -9.71 -29.83 -20.13
C GLY A 68 -11.07 -29.22 -19.87
N ALA A 69 -11.50 -29.13 -18.60
CA ALA A 69 -12.77 -28.52 -18.25
C ALA A 69 -12.83 -27.03 -18.59
N ARG A 70 -11.75 -26.25 -18.35
CA ARG A 70 -11.68 -24.83 -18.73
C ARG A 70 -11.77 -24.62 -20.24
N VAL A 71 -11.04 -25.42 -21.02
CA VAL A 71 -11.09 -25.39 -22.49
C VAL A 71 -12.50 -25.74 -22.98
N LEU A 72 -13.10 -26.82 -22.50
CA LEU A 72 -14.47 -27.17 -22.90
C LEU A 72 -15.51 -26.11 -22.52
N ALA A 73 -15.38 -25.48 -21.34
CA ALA A 73 -16.26 -24.38 -20.92
C ALA A 73 -16.08 -23.13 -21.80
N GLY A 74 -14.83 -22.80 -22.15
CA GLY A 74 -14.51 -21.74 -23.11
C GLY A 74 -15.18 -21.97 -24.46
N PHE A 75 -15.12 -23.20 -24.99
CA PHE A 75 -15.80 -23.56 -26.24
C PHE A 75 -17.30 -23.32 -26.19
N LEU A 76 -17.98 -23.70 -25.09
CA LEU A 76 -19.42 -23.49 -24.94
C LEU A 76 -19.81 -22.00 -25.01
N HIS A 77 -19.05 -21.13 -24.35
CA HIS A 77 -19.30 -19.68 -24.42
C HIS A 77 -18.92 -19.06 -25.77
N ALA A 78 -17.89 -19.58 -26.43
CA ALA A 78 -17.44 -19.10 -27.74
C ALA A 78 -18.49 -19.28 -28.84
N LEU A 79 -19.40 -20.26 -28.72
CA LEU A 79 -20.46 -20.54 -29.70
C LEU A 79 -21.34 -19.33 -30.00
N ALA A 80 -21.58 -18.45 -29.03
CA ALA A 80 -22.43 -17.28 -29.21
C ALA A 80 -21.75 -16.13 -29.99
N GLY A 81 -20.47 -16.27 -30.38
CA GLY A 81 -19.73 -15.25 -31.15
C GLY A 81 -19.36 -13.97 -30.38
N ARG A 82 -19.82 -13.83 -29.13
CA ARG A 82 -19.59 -12.66 -28.27
C ARG A 82 -18.23 -12.66 -27.55
N GLY A 83 -17.44 -13.71 -27.71
CA GLY A 83 -16.14 -13.88 -27.07
C GLY A 83 -16.20 -14.47 -25.67
N VAL A 84 -15.08 -15.03 -25.22
CA VAL A 84 -14.89 -15.51 -23.85
C VAL A 84 -13.44 -15.27 -23.43
N HIS A 85 -13.23 -14.95 -22.15
CA HIS A 85 -11.90 -14.75 -21.61
C HIS A 85 -11.46 -15.95 -20.77
N LEU A 86 -10.35 -16.59 -21.13
CA LEU A 86 -9.65 -17.54 -20.27
C LEU A 86 -8.56 -16.77 -19.51
N ILE A 87 -8.72 -16.66 -18.19
CA ILE A 87 -7.88 -15.78 -17.37
C ILE A 87 -6.96 -16.61 -16.48
N THR A 88 -5.67 -16.34 -16.53
CA THR A 88 -4.64 -17.04 -15.75
C THR A 88 -3.96 -16.13 -14.73
N PRO A 89 -3.22 -16.70 -13.74
CA PRO A 89 -2.39 -15.94 -12.82
C PRO A 89 -1.30 -15.08 -13.49
N ASP A 90 -0.64 -15.63 -14.51
CA ASP A 90 0.51 -15.03 -15.18
C ASP A 90 0.57 -15.37 -16.68
N GLU A 91 1.47 -14.69 -17.40
CA GLU A 91 1.62 -14.82 -18.86
C GLU A 91 2.18 -16.17 -19.32
N PRO A 92 3.20 -16.77 -18.66
CA PRO A 92 3.63 -18.13 -19.03
C PRO A 92 2.48 -19.14 -18.99
N GLN A 93 1.62 -19.08 -17.97
CA GLN A 93 0.44 -19.93 -17.91
C GLN A 93 -0.60 -19.57 -18.98
N ALA A 94 -0.77 -18.29 -19.30
CA ALA A 94 -1.66 -17.86 -20.38
C ALA A 94 -1.21 -18.42 -21.74
N GLN A 95 0.11 -18.43 -21.99
CA GLN A 95 0.69 -18.95 -23.21
C GLN A 95 0.44 -20.45 -23.34
N GLU A 96 0.74 -21.23 -22.29
CA GLU A 96 0.50 -22.67 -22.31
C GLU A 96 -0.99 -23.02 -22.47
N GLU A 97 -1.87 -22.29 -21.77
CA GLU A 97 -3.32 -22.48 -21.87
C GLU A 97 -3.83 -22.13 -23.27
N GLY A 98 -3.31 -21.05 -23.86
CA GLY A 98 -3.64 -20.59 -25.20
C GLY A 98 -3.20 -21.54 -26.30
N GLU A 99 -1.98 -22.08 -26.23
CA GLU A 99 -1.46 -23.07 -27.18
C GLU A 99 -2.32 -24.34 -27.20
N ARG A 100 -2.71 -24.83 -26.02
CA ARG A 100 -3.57 -26.01 -25.90
C ARG A 100 -4.99 -25.73 -26.37
N ALA A 101 -5.56 -24.58 -26.00
CA ALA A 101 -6.87 -24.16 -26.49
C ALA A 101 -6.87 -24.05 -28.03
N ALA A 102 -5.82 -23.46 -28.62
CA ALA A 102 -5.67 -23.34 -30.06
C ALA A 102 -5.55 -24.70 -30.75
N ALA A 103 -4.84 -25.67 -30.15
CA ALA A 103 -4.76 -27.03 -30.65
C ALA A 103 -6.15 -27.71 -30.68
N VAL A 104 -6.95 -27.55 -29.62
CA VAL A 104 -8.30 -28.14 -29.52
C VAL A 104 -9.30 -27.43 -30.45
N TYR A 105 -9.23 -26.11 -30.58
CA TYR A 105 -10.23 -25.33 -31.30
C TYR A 105 -9.93 -25.13 -32.79
N GLY A 106 -8.65 -25.12 -33.16
CA GLY A 106 -8.17 -24.89 -34.53
C GLY A 106 -8.83 -25.78 -35.57
N PRO A 107 -8.91 -27.11 -35.37
CA PRO A 107 -9.60 -28.03 -36.29
C PRO A 107 -11.09 -27.72 -36.49
N LEU A 108 -11.72 -27.03 -35.53
CA LEU A 108 -13.13 -26.64 -35.58
C LEU A 108 -13.33 -25.24 -36.20
N GLY A 109 -12.25 -24.51 -36.48
CA GLY A 109 -12.32 -23.13 -36.97
C GLY A 109 -12.71 -22.11 -35.90
N VAL A 110 -12.52 -22.44 -34.61
CA VAL A 110 -12.67 -21.50 -33.49
C VAL A 110 -11.31 -20.86 -33.20
N THR A 111 -11.28 -19.54 -33.18
CA THR A 111 -10.04 -18.75 -33.10
C THR A 111 -9.62 -18.46 -31.66
N VAL A 112 -8.31 -18.48 -31.41
CA VAL A 112 -7.71 -18.18 -30.09
C VAL A 112 -6.73 -17.02 -30.21
N GLY A 113 -6.91 -16.00 -29.39
CA GLY A 113 -5.97 -14.90 -29.21
C GLY A 113 -5.29 -15.00 -27.85
N VAL A 114 -3.96 -14.89 -27.80
CA VAL A 114 -3.20 -14.89 -26.54
C VAL A 114 -2.61 -13.51 -26.30
N LEU A 115 -2.93 -12.92 -25.15
CA LEU A 115 -2.44 -11.61 -24.74
C LEU A 115 -1.05 -11.73 -24.11
N ARG A 116 -0.13 -10.88 -24.58
CA ARG A 116 1.24 -10.76 -24.08
C ARG A 116 1.55 -9.29 -23.78
N THR A 117 2.45 -9.04 -22.84
CA THR A 117 2.81 -7.67 -22.45
C THR A 117 3.41 -6.86 -23.60
N ASP A 118 4.18 -7.49 -24.50
CA ASP A 118 4.91 -6.85 -25.59
C ASP A 118 4.06 -6.51 -26.83
N MET A 119 2.77 -6.85 -26.82
CA MET A 119 1.89 -6.62 -27.98
C MET A 119 1.63 -5.12 -28.23
N SER A 120 1.62 -4.75 -29.50
CA SER A 120 1.08 -3.48 -29.95
C SER A 120 -0.44 -3.41 -29.73
N ARG A 121 -1.00 -2.20 -29.81
CA ARG A 121 -2.46 -2.00 -29.71
C ARG A 121 -3.22 -2.76 -30.81
N THR A 122 -2.68 -2.79 -32.02
CA THR A 122 -3.28 -3.51 -33.16
C THR A 122 -3.28 -5.02 -32.93
N GLU A 123 -2.18 -5.59 -32.45
CA GLU A 123 -2.11 -7.02 -32.12
C GLU A 123 -3.06 -7.36 -30.97
N ARG A 124 -3.14 -6.51 -29.93
CA ARG A 124 -4.11 -6.70 -28.84
C ARG A 124 -5.54 -6.73 -29.37
N ARG A 125 -5.90 -5.77 -30.24
CA ARG A 125 -7.23 -5.75 -30.86
C ARG A 125 -7.52 -7.02 -31.66
N ALA A 126 -6.54 -7.54 -32.40
CA ALA A 126 -6.69 -8.81 -33.11
C ALA A 126 -6.92 -9.99 -32.14
N ALA A 127 -6.19 -10.04 -31.01
CA ALA A 127 -6.36 -11.09 -30.01
C ALA A 127 -7.70 -11.03 -29.28
N TYR A 128 -8.19 -9.83 -28.94
CA TYR A 128 -9.54 -9.64 -28.41
C TYR A 128 -10.64 -9.94 -29.45
N GLY A 129 -10.32 -9.83 -30.73
CA GLY A 129 -11.22 -10.18 -31.84
C GLY A 129 -11.43 -11.69 -32.04
N ALA A 130 -10.58 -12.53 -31.44
CA ALA A 130 -10.73 -13.99 -31.50
C ALA A 130 -11.92 -14.49 -30.68
N ASP A 131 -12.48 -15.65 -31.05
CA ASP A 131 -13.61 -16.29 -30.34
C ASP A 131 -13.28 -16.56 -28.86
N VAL A 132 -12.03 -16.91 -28.58
CA VAL A 132 -11.49 -17.11 -27.23
C VAL A 132 -10.25 -16.24 -27.05
N THR A 133 -10.21 -15.43 -26.00
CA THR A 133 -9.03 -14.65 -25.64
C THR A 133 -8.43 -15.18 -24.34
N VAL A 134 -7.13 -15.47 -24.33
CA VAL A 134 -6.40 -16.00 -23.19
C VAL A 134 -5.39 -14.97 -22.70
N GLY A 135 -5.25 -14.79 -21.38
CA GLY A 135 -4.32 -13.80 -20.84
C GLY A 135 -4.24 -13.79 -19.32
N ALA A 136 -3.17 -13.20 -18.80
CA ALA A 136 -3.03 -12.96 -17.37
C ALA A 136 -4.04 -11.90 -16.88
N TYR A 137 -4.56 -12.07 -15.66
CA TYR A 137 -5.57 -11.14 -15.10
C TYR A 137 -5.12 -9.67 -15.08
N ARG A 138 -3.83 -9.42 -14.80
CA ARG A 138 -3.26 -8.06 -14.80
C ARG A 138 -3.31 -7.43 -16.17
N ARG A 139 -3.00 -8.16 -17.24
CA ARG A 139 -3.01 -7.66 -18.62
C ARG A 139 -4.42 -7.22 -19.04
N PHE A 140 -5.39 -8.09 -18.77
CA PHE A 140 -6.81 -7.80 -18.99
C PHE A 140 -7.29 -6.53 -18.27
N GLY A 141 -6.93 -6.37 -16.99
CA GLY A 141 -7.29 -5.18 -16.23
C GLY A 141 -6.56 -3.92 -16.69
N LEU A 142 -5.27 -4.01 -17.05
CA LEU A 142 -4.52 -2.88 -17.62
C LEU A 142 -5.08 -2.45 -18.98
N ASP A 143 -5.49 -3.39 -19.83
CA ASP A 143 -6.12 -3.08 -21.12
C ASP A 143 -7.47 -2.38 -20.92
N LEU A 144 -8.25 -2.76 -19.89
CA LEU A 144 -9.45 -2.02 -19.51
C LEU A 144 -9.11 -0.56 -19.16
N LEU A 145 -8.06 -0.36 -18.36
CA LEU A 145 -7.65 0.97 -17.92
C LEU A 145 -7.19 1.83 -19.10
N HIS A 146 -6.43 1.26 -20.04
CA HIS A 146 -6.05 1.93 -21.28
C HIS A 146 -7.26 2.26 -22.16
N ASP A 147 -8.24 1.36 -22.28
CA ASP A 147 -9.44 1.59 -23.10
C ASP A 147 -10.37 2.66 -22.50
N ARG A 148 -10.30 2.88 -21.18
CA ARG A 148 -10.98 4.01 -20.50
C ARG A 148 -10.38 5.37 -20.85
N GLN A 149 -9.12 5.41 -21.24
CA GLN A 149 -8.43 6.62 -21.70
C GLN A 149 -8.57 6.86 -23.21
N ALA A 150 -9.16 5.92 -23.95
CA ALA A 150 -9.36 6.05 -25.39
C ALA A 150 -10.31 7.21 -25.70
N MET A 151 -9.88 8.14 -26.56
CA MET A 151 -10.66 9.30 -26.97
C MET A 151 -11.82 8.93 -27.91
N ALA A 152 -11.62 7.90 -28.73
CA ALA A 152 -12.63 7.35 -29.62
C ALA A 152 -12.90 5.86 -29.32
N PRO A 153 -14.15 5.36 -29.50
CA PRO A 153 -14.46 3.94 -29.36
C PRO A 153 -13.57 3.03 -30.22
N GLU A 154 -13.20 3.48 -31.41
CA GLU A 154 -12.37 2.76 -32.38
C GLU A 154 -10.92 2.64 -31.93
N ASP A 155 -10.50 3.38 -30.90
CA ASP A 155 -9.16 3.28 -30.30
C ASP A 155 -9.10 2.21 -29.21
N ARG A 156 -10.23 1.64 -28.78
CA ARG A 156 -10.27 0.57 -27.78
C ARG A 156 -9.76 -0.75 -28.34
N SER A 157 -9.02 -1.49 -27.52
CA SER A 157 -8.48 -2.80 -27.92
C SER A 157 -9.45 -3.93 -27.58
N ARG A 158 -10.20 -3.78 -26.48
CA ARG A 158 -11.09 -4.82 -25.94
C ARG A 158 -12.45 -4.80 -26.63
N ARG A 159 -13.05 -5.99 -26.70
CA ARG A 159 -14.49 -6.18 -26.81
C ARG A 159 -15.04 -6.67 -25.47
N ASP A 160 -16.28 -6.36 -25.17
CA ASP A 160 -16.94 -6.91 -23.98
C ASP A 160 -17.20 -8.41 -24.20
N ALA A 161 -16.78 -9.24 -23.25
CA ALA A 161 -17.04 -10.67 -23.25
C ALA A 161 -18.04 -11.03 -22.14
N PRO A 162 -19.07 -11.83 -22.43
CA PRO A 162 -20.08 -12.23 -21.45
C PRO A 162 -19.57 -13.21 -20.38
N ALA A 163 -18.41 -13.82 -20.57
CA ALA A 163 -17.91 -14.86 -19.68
C ALA A 163 -16.39 -14.77 -19.45
N ALA A 164 -16.00 -15.08 -18.21
CA ALA A 164 -14.62 -15.29 -17.80
C ALA A 164 -14.47 -16.67 -17.15
N VAL A 165 -13.57 -17.50 -17.67
CA VAL A 165 -13.17 -18.77 -17.07
C VAL A 165 -11.78 -18.61 -16.49
N VAL A 166 -11.66 -18.70 -15.17
CA VAL A 166 -10.48 -18.31 -14.40
C VAL A 166 -9.72 -19.55 -13.93
N LYS A 167 -8.42 -19.59 -14.18
CA LYS A 167 -7.49 -20.54 -13.55
C LYS A 167 -7.04 -19.97 -12.21
N ASP A 168 -7.14 -20.79 -11.16
CA ASP A 168 -6.85 -20.43 -9.77
C ASP A 168 -7.54 -19.13 -9.29
N PRO A 169 -8.89 -19.07 -9.30
CA PRO A 169 -9.66 -17.94 -8.77
C PRO A 169 -9.20 -17.43 -7.40
N GLY A 170 -8.77 -18.30 -6.48
CA GLY A 170 -8.16 -17.85 -5.21
C GLY A 170 -6.95 -16.92 -5.40
N HIS A 171 -6.07 -17.22 -6.36
CA HIS A 171 -4.92 -16.39 -6.69
C HIS A 171 -5.26 -15.18 -7.57
N VAL A 172 -6.27 -15.29 -8.44
CA VAL A 172 -6.64 -14.25 -9.41
C VAL A 172 -7.63 -13.23 -8.83
N LEU A 173 -8.58 -13.67 -8.01
CA LEU A 173 -9.68 -12.86 -7.49
C LEU A 173 -9.45 -12.41 -6.05
N VAL A 174 -8.99 -13.34 -5.19
CA VAL A 174 -8.94 -13.11 -3.73
C VAL A 174 -7.59 -12.57 -3.28
N ALA A 175 -6.48 -13.21 -3.64
CA ALA A 175 -5.15 -12.77 -3.23
C ALA A 175 -4.84 -11.28 -3.57
N PRO A 176 -5.14 -10.77 -4.79
CA PRO A 176 -4.89 -9.37 -5.14
C PRO A 176 -6.04 -8.43 -4.76
N ILE A 177 -7.06 -8.87 -4.02
CA ILE A 177 -8.28 -8.05 -3.82
C ILE A 177 -8.01 -6.71 -3.12
N ALA A 178 -6.98 -6.65 -2.27
CA ALA A 178 -6.54 -5.44 -1.57
C ALA A 178 -5.60 -4.54 -2.42
N GLU A 179 -5.13 -5.04 -3.56
CA GLU A 179 -4.22 -4.35 -4.47
C GLU A 179 -4.95 -3.98 -5.77
N PRO A 180 -5.43 -2.74 -5.92
CA PRO A 180 -6.15 -2.37 -7.11
C PRO A 180 -5.21 -2.36 -8.33
N LEU A 181 -5.73 -2.80 -9.47
CA LEU A 181 -5.02 -2.72 -10.74
C LEU A 181 -4.90 -1.24 -11.11
N THR A 182 -3.68 -0.83 -11.39
CA THR A 182 -3.34 0.59 -11.49
C THR A 182 -2.56 0.82 -12.76
N LEU A 183 -3.02 1.77 -13.56
CA LEU A 183 -2.27 2.22 -14.73
C LEU A 183 -1.33 3.35 -14.30
N VAL A 184 -0.07 3.17 -14.64
CA VAL A 184 1.01 4.08 -14.34
C VAL A 184 1.61 4.52 -15.67
N GLU A 185 1.69 5.82 -15.89
CA GLU A 185 2.32 6.38 -17.08
C GLU A 185 3.68 6.96 -16.73
N ASP A 186 4.67 6.62 -17.54
CA ASP A 186 5.97 7.29 -17.56
C ASP A 186 5.85 8.51 -18.46
N ASP A 187 6.21 9.68 -17.95
CA ASP A 187 6.29 10.88 -18.77
C ASP A 187 7.72 11.42 -18.80
N ALA A 188 8.52 10.89 -19.74
CA ALA A 188 9.89 11.33 -19.97
C ALA A 188 9.98 12.81 -20.42
N SER A 189 8.88 13.40 -20.92
CA SER A 189 8.84 14.82 -21.32
C SER A 189 8.79 15.77 -20.11
N GLN A 190 8.45 15.24 -18.92
CA GLN A 190 8.35 16.01 -17.68
C GLN A 190 9.66 16.53 -17.13
N ALA A 191 10.79 15.88 -17.37
CA ALA A 191 12.05 16.35 -16.80
C ALA A 191 12.42 17.75 -17.33
N HIS A 192 11.99 18.11 -18.55
CA HIS A 192 12.14 19.47 -19.06
C HIS A 192 11.07 20.41 -18.47
N GLU A 193 9.81 19.97 -18.42
CA GLU A 193 8.69 20.74 -17.88
C GLU A 193 8.88 21.06 -16.40
N LEU A 194 9.21 20.08 -15.55
CA LEU A 194 9.44 20.23 -14.12
C LEU A 194 10.62 21.17 -13.83
N ARG A 195 11.68 21.15 -14.65
CA ARG A 195 12.77 22.14 -14.56
C ARG A 195 12.29 23.54 -14.93
N LYS A 196 11.43 23.68 -15.94
CA LYS A 196 10.81 24.96 -16.31
C LYS A 196 9.87 25.45 -15.20
N VAL A 197 9.07 24.57 -14.61
CA VAL A 197 8.22 24.84 -13.44
C VAL A 197 9.07 25.33 -12.28
N ALA A 198 10.14 24.63 -11.90
CA ALA A 198 11.01 25.05 -10.80
C ALA A 198 11.62 26.45 -11.00
N ARG A 199 12.03 26.79 -12.23
CA ARG A 199 12.50 28.14 -12.57
C ARG A 199 11.41 29.19 -12.42
N LEU A 200 10.18 28.88 -12.87
CA LEU A 200 9.05 29.77 -12.71
C LEU A 200 8.73 29.97 -11.23
N THR A 201 8.68 28.90 -10.45
CA THR A 201 8.35 28.92 -9.02
C THR A 201 9.31 29.80 -8.22
N ALA A 202 10.60 29.85 -8.60
CA ALA A 202 11.57 30.76 -7.99
C ALA A 202 11.25 32.26 -8.22
N ALA A 203 10.45 32.58 -9.24
CA ALA A 203 10.01 33.95 -9.55
C ALA A 203 8.60 34.28 -9.03
N LEU A 204 7.91 33.33 -8.38
CA LEU A 204 6.60 33.51 -7.77
C LEU A 204 6.72 33.89 -6.29
N SER A 205 5.90 34.83 -5.83
CA SER A 205 5.94 35.35 -4.45
C SER A 205 4.75 34.89 -3.60
N ASP A 206 5.04 34.50 -2.35
CA ASP A 206 4.02 34.14 -1.35
C ASP A 206 3.12 35.35 -1.01
N GLY A 207 1.83 35.08 -0.80
CA GLY A 207 0.78 36.08 -0.58
C GLY A 207 0.37 36.88 -1.82
N GLN A 208 1.11 36.79 -2.94
CA GLN A 208 0.75 37.46 -4.20
C GLN A 208 0.40 36.48 -5.31
N ASP A 209 1.27 35.52 -5.60
CA ASP A 209 1.13 34.57 -6.70
C ASP A 209 0.58 33.22 -6.20
N TYR A 210 0.83 32.87 -4.95
CA TYR A 210 0.25 31.72 -4.27
C TYR A 210 0.04 32.02 -2.79
N ALA A 211 -0.73 31.17 -2.12
CA ALA A 211 -0.83 31.10 -0.68
C ALA A 211 -0.54 29.65 -0.23
N VAL A 212 0.31 29.51 0.77
CA VAL A 212 0.66 28.20 1.37
C VAL A 212 -0.16 28.01 2.65
N ASP A 213 -0.95 26.95 2.70
CA ASP A 213 -1.55 26.45 3.94
C ASP A 213 -0.57 25.44 4.56
N THR A 214 0.26 25.93 5.48
CA THR A 214 1.32 25.14 6.14
C THR A 214 0.78 24.02 7.02
N ASP A 215 -0.45 24.16 7.53
CA ASP A 215 -1.08 23.19 8.42
C ASP A 215 -1.64 22.00 7.63
N ARG A 216 -2.18 22.27 6.44
CA ARG A 216 -2.74 21.24 5.55
C ARG A 216 -1.76 20.72 4.50
N GLY A 217 -0.61 21.39 4.32
CA GLY A 217 0.35 21.07 3.28
C GLY A 217 -0.20 21.30 1.87
N VAL A 218 -1.08 22.30 1.70
CA VAL A 218 -1.73 22.62 0.43
C VAL A 218 -1.28 23.97 -0.07
N VAL A 219 -0.93 24.06 -1.35
CA VAL A 219 -0.64 25.33 -2.03
C VAL A 219 -1.83 25.70 -2.91
N ARG A 220 -2.26 26.97 -2.85
CA ARG A 220 -3.26 27.52 -3.76
C ARG A 220 -2.67 28.66 -4.57
N LEU A 221 -2.73 28.55 -5.90
CA LEU A 221 -2.35 29.64 -6.79
C LEU A 221 -3.41 30.74 -6.76
N THR A 222 -2.99 32.00 -6.68
CA THR A 222 -3.90 33.14 -6.86
C THR A 222 -4.23 33.31 -8.34
N PRO A 223 -5.27 34.09 -8.71
CA PRO A 223 -5.52 34.43 -10.10
C PRO A 223 -4.29 35.05 -10.79
N LYS A 224 -3.51 35.86 -10.07
CA LYS A 224 -2.27 36.46 -10.58
C LYS A 224 -1.20 35.40 -10.88
N GLY A 225 -0.99 34.45 -9.97
CA GLY A 225 -0.04 33.36 -10.17
C GLY A 225 -0.44 32.43 -11.32
N ARG A 226 -1.74 32.12 -11.45
CA ARG A 226 -2.25 31.35 -12.60
C ARG A 226 -2.01 32.06 -13.93
N ASN A 227 -2.28 33.36 -14.02
CA ASN A 227 -2.03 34.11 -15.25
C ASN A 227 -0.54 34.11 -15.63
N ARG A 228 0.37 34.33 -14.66
CA ARG A 228 1.83 34.26 -14.92
C ARG A 228 2.27 32.87 -15.38
N LEU A 229 1.68 31.83 -14.80
CA LEU A 229 1.90 30.44 -15.21
C LEU A 229 1.42 30.20 -16.64
N HIS A 230 0.19 30.59 -16.95
CA HIS A 230 -0.43 30.42 -18.26
C HIS A 230 0.37 31.13 -19.35
N ASP A 231 0.82 32.36 -19.09
CA ASP A 231 1.67 33.12 -20.01
C ASP A 231 3.03 32.44 -20.24
N ALA A 232 3.67 31.94 -19.17
CA ALA A 232 4.98 31.31 -19.26
C ALA A 232 4.96 29.95 -20.01
N PHE A 233 3.82 29.27 -20.01
CA PHE A 233 3.63 27.97 -20.65
C PHE A 233 2.81 28.03 -21.95
N GLY A 234 2.31 29.21 -22.34
CA GLY A 234 1.53 29.38 -23.56
C GLY A 234 0.19 28.64 -23.51
N VAL A 235 -0.46 28.63 -22.34
CA VAL A 235 -1.72 27.92 -22.12
C VAL A 235 -2.83 28.57 -22.96
N THR A 236 -3.49 27.78 -23.80
CA THR A 236 -4.59 28.21 -24.66
C THR A 236 -5.96 27.79 -24.13
N ASP A 237 -6.02 26.72 -23.34
CA ASP A 237 -7.23 26.25 -22.64
C ASP A 237 -7.02 26.24 -21.12
N PRO A 238 -7.44 27.30 -20.41
CA PRO A 238 -7.30 27.40 -18.96
C PRO A 238 -8.08 26.34 -18.17
N ALA A 239 -9.10 25.71 -18.77
CA ALA A 239 -9.93 24.70 -18.11
C ALA A 239 -9.54 23.26 -18.47
N GLY A 240 -8.61 23.09 -19.41
CA GLY A 240 -8.14 21.79 -19.89
C GLY A 240 -7.39 20.98 -18.84
N MET A 241 -7.42 19.66 -18.98
CA MET A 241 -6.74 18.73 -18.07
C MET A 241 -5.23 18.99 -17.97
N GLU A 242 -4.58 19.32 -19.10
CA GLU A 242 -3.15 19.65 -19.14
C GLU A 242 -2.82 20.88 -18.28
N THR A 243 -3.66 21.92 -18.33
CA THR A 243 -3.50 23.13 -17.51
C THR A 243 -3.68 22.83 -16.02
N LEU A 244 -4.66 22.00 -15.66
CA LEU A 244 -4.87 21.59 -14.26
C LEU A 244 -3.69 20.77 -13.71
N LEU A 245 -3.11 19.89 -14.54
CA LEU A 245 -1.90 19.12 -14.19
C LEU A 245 -0.69 20.04 -14.03
N LEU A 246 -0.53 21.03 -14.91
CA LEU A 246 0.52 22.04 -14.81
C LEU A 246 0.39 22.88 -13.53
N GLU A 247 -0.82 23.35 -13.20
CA GLU A 247 -1.10 24.08 -11.95
C GLU A 247 -0.77 23.25 -10.72
N LYS A 248 -1.11 21.95 -10.74
CA LYS A 248 -0.76 21.00 -9.68
C LYS A 248 0.77 20.88 -9.51
N ARG A 249 1.52 20.73 -10.60
CA ARG A 249 3.00 20.62 -10.58
C ARG A 249 3.66 21.86 -9.99
N VAL A 250 3.14 23.05 -10.31
CA VAL A 250 3.62 24.30 -9.71
C VAL A 250 3.34 24.32 -8.22
N GLY A 251 2.16 23.86 -7.79
CA GLY A 251 1.82 23.70 -6.37
C GLY A 251 2.79 22.77 -5.64
N GLU A 252 3.14 21.63 -6.23
CA GLU A 252 4.12 20.68 -5.70
C GLU A 252 5.53 21.29 -5.60
N ALA A 253 5.94 22.06 -6.61
CA ALA A 253 7.22 22.79 -6.60
C ALA A 253 7.28 23.90 -5.54
N VAL A 254 6.20 24.66 -5.36
CA VAL A 254 6.08 25.65 -4.27
C VAL A 254 6.19 24.94 -2.93
N LEU A 255 5.46 23.84 -2.76
CA LEU A 255 5.47 23.07 -1.51
C LEU A 255 6.86 22.50 -1.20
N ALA A 256 7.56 21.94 -2.20
CA ALA A 256 8.94 21.46 -2.08
C ALA A 256 9.90 22.56 -1.61
N ASN A 257 9.75 23.79 -2.12
CA ASN A 257 10.61 24.91 -1.75
C ASN A 257 10.31 25.46 -0.35
N HIS A 258 9.04 25.56 0.04
CA HIS A 258 8.62 26.19 1.28
C HIS A 258 8.59 25.27 2.50
N ARG A 259 8.20 24.01 2.31
CA ARG A 259 7.91 23.10 3.43
C ARG A 259 8.99 22.06 3.68
N TYR A 260 9.65 21.58 2.64
CA TYR A 260 10.59 20.45 2.73
C TYR A 260 12.03 20.96 2.76
N VAL A 261 12.77 20.65 3.82
CA VAL A 261 14.13 21.12 4.06
C VAL A 261 15.09 19.93 4.16
N GLN A 262 16.20 19.97 3.41
CA GLN A 262 17.24 18.94 3.48
C GLN A 262 17.86 18.90 4.90
N GLY A 263 18.10 17.71 5.43
CA GLY A 263 18.60 17.46 6.78
C GLY A 263 17.52 17.44 7.86
N ARG A 264 16.30 17.93 7.56
CA ARG A 264 15.13 17.87 8.46
C ARG A 264 14.07 16.90 7.95
N ASP A 265 13.61 17.11 6.73
CA ASP A 265 12.49 16.36 6.13
C ASP A 265 12.96 15.24 5.19
N TYR A 266 14.10 15.44 4.50
CA TYR A 266 14.75 14.46 3.63
C TYR A 266 16.27 14.68 3.63
N ASP A 267 17.02 13.71 3.13
CA ASP A 267 18.46 13.81 2.85
C ASP A 267 18.74 13.35 1.41
N VAL A 268 19.96 13.59 0.93
CA VAL A 268 20.42 13.19 -0.40
C VAL A 268 21.51 12.14 -0.23
N ALA A 269 21.17 10.88 -0.53
CA ALA A 269 22.09 9.75 -0.45
C ALA A 269 22.22 9.07 -1.82
N GLY A 270 23.45 8.94 -2.32
CA GLY A 270 23.70 8.27 -3.60
C GLY A 270 22.98 8.91 -4.79
N ALA A 271 22.90 10.24 -4.81
CA ALA A 271 22.16 11.03 -5.82
C ALA A 271 20.64 10.76 -5.87
N LYS A 272 20.06 10.24 -4.77
CA LYS A 272 18.62 10.06 -4.59
C LYS A 272 18.15 10.77 -3.34
N VAL A 273 16.92 11.28 -3.39
CA VAL A 273 16.24 11.82 -2.21
C VAL A 273 15.79 10.63 -1.34
N VAL A 274 16.21 10.63 -0.09
CA VAL A 274 15.81 9.65 0.92
C VAL A 274 15.16 10.37 2.11
N PRO A 275 14.06 9.87 2.67
CA PRO A 275 13.51 10.47 3.90
C PRO A 275 14.50 10.29 5.06
N VAL A 276 14.66 11.33 5.90
CA VAL A 276 15.48 11.21 7.12
C VAL A 276 14.75 10.27 8.08
N SER A 277 15.46 9.29 8.64
CA SER A 277 14.91 8.28 9.55
C SER A 277 14.31 8.85 10.87
N SER A 278 14.53 10.13 11.14
CA SER A 278 13.96 10.93 12.25
C SER A 278 13.02 12.06 11.80
N GLY A 279 12.84 12.29 10.50
CA GLY A 279 12.00 13.36 9.97
C GLY A 279 10.64 12.82 9.55
N GLU A 280 9.58 13.13 10.27
CA GLU A 280 8.25 12.75 9.83
C GLU A 280 7.77 13.59 8.65
N LEU A 281 7.50 12.92 7.54
CA LEU A 281 6.61 13.44 6.51
C LEU A 281 5.21 13.63 7.14
N PRO A 282 4.45 14.69 6.77
CA PRO A 282 3.07 14.85 7.23
C PRO A 282 2.25 13.56 7.02
N LYS A 283 1.35 13.21 7.95
CA LYS A 283 0.50 12.02 7.84
C LYS A 283 -0.14 11.92 6.45
N GLY A 284 0.18 10.85 5.72
CA GLY A 284 -0.36 10.58 4.38
C GLY A 284 0.55 11.00 3.21
N VAL A 285 1.65 11.71 3.45
CA VAL A 285 2.60 12.07 2.41
C VAL A 285 3.63 10.94 2.24
N ARG A 286 3.57 10.27 1.09
CA ARG A 286 4.68 9.47 0.59
C ARG A 286 5.51 10.38 -0.32
N LEU A 287 6.84 10.28 -0.27
CA LEU A 287 7.72 10.79 -1.35
C LEU A 287 7.50 9.92 -2.60
N ARG A 288 6.32 10.04 -3.22
CA ARG A 288 5.86 9.35 -4.42
C ARG A 288 4.95 10.29 -5.19
N GLY A 289 4.97 10.22 -6.52
CA GLY A 289 4.34 11.22 -7.39
C GLY A 289 5.12 12.55 -7.40
N GLY A 290 4.59 13.57 -8.09
CA GLY A 290 5.32 14.77 -8.52
C GLY A 290 6.04 15.61 -7.45
N LEU A 291 5.71 15.45 -6.16
CA LEU A 291 6.44 16.09 -5.06
C LEU A 291 7.88 15.57 -4.90
N LEU A 292 8.12 14.26 -5.11
CA LEU A 292 9.49 13.72 -5.06
C LEU A 292 10.33 14.34 -6.17
N GLN A 293 9.80 14.38 -7.39
CA GLN A 293 10.49 14.99 -8.52
C GLN A 293 10.68 16.49 -8.35
N ALA A 294 9.74 17.19 -7.72
CA ALA A 294 9.91 18.60 -7.37
C ALA A 294 11.10 18.81 -6.40
N ILE A 295 11.29 17.92 -5.42
CA ILE A 295 12.45 17.96 -4.51
C ILE A 295 13.74 17.59 -5.25
N GLU A 296 13.71 16.57 -6.12
CA GLU A 296 14.87 16.22 -6.95
C GLU A 296 15.32 17.38 -7.84
N VAL A 297 14.38 18.09 -8.48
CA VAL A 297 14.68 19.30 -9.27
C VAL A 297 15.22 20.41 -8.40
N LYS A 298 14.64 20.63 -7.21
CA LYS A 298 15.11 21.63 -6.23
C LYS A 298 16.57 21.39 -5.84
N GLU A 299 16.94 20.14 -5.60
CA GLU A 299 18.31 19.73 -5.23
C GLU A 299 19.26 19.54 -6.42
N GLY A 300 18.79 19.80 -7.66
CA GLY A 300 19.60 19.66 -8.86
C GLY A 300 19.94 18.20 -9.23
N LEU A 301 19.16 17.24 -8.74
CA LEU A 301 19.32 15.81 -9.03
C LEU A 301 18.72 15.42 -10.37
N THR A 302 19.09 14.23 -10.85
CA THR A 302 18.40 13.60 -11.98
C THR A 302 16.97 13.29 -11.55
N VAL A 303 16.00 13.81 -12.29
CA VAL A 303 14.58 13.57 -12.04
C VAL A 303 14.32 12.08 -12.24
N SER A 304 13.89 11.41 -11.18
CA SER A 304 13.43 10.02 -11.24
C SER A 304 12.16 9.93 -12.09
N ASP A 305 11.96 8.79 -12.77
CA ASP A 305 10.78 8.59 -13.60
C ASP A 305 9.51 8.83 -12.76
N ALA A 306 8.77 9.87 -13.13
CA ALA A 306 7.54 10.28 -12.45
C ALA A 306 6.43 9.32 -12.83
N GLN A 307 6.42 8.16 -12.22
CA GLN A 307 5.32 7.22 -12.30
C GLN A 307 4.12 7.77 -11.54
N TRP A 308 3.14 8.30 -12.28
CA TRP A 308 1.88 8.77 -11.71
C TRP A 308 0.75 7.80 -12.03
N VAL A 309 -0.09 7.57 -11.04
CA VAL A 309 -1.28 6.75 -11.18
C VAL A 309 -2.33 7.54 -11.96
N THR A 310 -2.66 7.07 -13.16
CA THR A 310 -3.61 7.74 -14.05
C THR A 310 -5.03 7.31 -13.76
N THR A 311 -5.22 5.99 -13.60
CA THR A 311 -6.51 5.38 -13.34
C THR A 311 -6.33 4.06 -12.59
N THR A 312 -7.38 3.62 -11.91
CA THR A 312 -7.35 2.41 -11.10
C THR A 312 -8.69 1.69 -11.17
N VAL A 313 -8.66 0.37 -10.94
CA VAL A 313 -9.85 -0.47 -10.81
C VAL A 313 -9.53 -1.58 -9.82
N SER A 314 -10.45 -1.85 -8.87
CA SER A 314 -10.27 -3.01 -8.00
C SER A 314 -10.51 -4.30 -8.77
N VAL A 315 -9.85 -5.39 -8.37
CA VAL A 315 -10.08 -6.72 -8.96
C VAL A 315 -11.57 -7.10 -8.84
N PHE A 316 -12.19 -6.80 -7.70
CA PHE A 316 -13.62 -6.98 -7.50
C PHE A 316 -14.49 -6.25 -8.53
N GLU A 317 -14.27 -4.94 -8.74
CA GLU A 317 -15.04 -4.14 -9.71
C GLU A 317 -14.77 -4.60 -11.15
N TYR A 318 -13.56 -5.08 -11.44
CA TYR A 318 -13.23 -5.62 -12.75
C TYR A 318 -14.05 -6.88 -13.05
N PHE A 319 -14.04 -7.86 -12.15
CA PHE A 319 -14.67 -9.16 -12.39
C PHE A 319 -16.20 -9.14 -12.30
N ARG A 320 -16.80 -8.24 -11.50
CA ARG A 320 -18.28 -8.07 -11.45
C ARG A 320 -18.92 -7.64 -12.76
N ARG A 321 -18.13 -7.26 -13.76
CA ARG A 321 -18.63 -6.88 -15.09
C ARG A 321 -18.93 -8.06 -15.98
N TYR A 322 -18.37 -9.23 -15.67
CA TYR A 322 -18.69 -10.44 -16.40
C TYR A 322 -20.05 -10.94 -15.90
N PRO A 323 -21.04 -11.12 -16.81
CA PRO A 323 -22.26 -11.83 -16.48
C PRO A 323 -22.02 -13.24 -15.93
N HIS A 324 -21.00 -13.93 -16.45
CA HIS A 324 -20.60 -15.25 -16.00
C HIS A 324 -19.13 -15.29 -15.61
N VAL A 325 -18.84 -15.74 -14.39
CA VAL A 325 -17.48 -16.03 -13.92
C VAL A 325 -17.47 -17.47 -13.40
N GLY A 326 -16.53 -18.28 -13.86
CA GLY A 326 -16.32 -19.63 -13.35
C GLY A 326 -14.83 -19.92 -13.29
N GLY A 327 -14.41 -20.99 -12.62
CA GLY A 327 -12.99 -21.32 -12.60
C GLY A 327 -12.62 -22.63 -11.96
N THR A 328 -11.34 -22.94 -11.98
CA THR A 328 -10.82 -24.19 -11.43
C THR A 328 -9.54 -23.94 -10.66
N SER A 329 -9.32 -24.67 -9.56
CA SER A 329 -8.04 -24.73 -8.88
C SER A 329 -7.74 -26.11 -8.31
N LEU A 330 -6.47 -26.32 -8.02
CA LEU A 330 -6.01 -27.47 -7.24
C LEU A 330 -6.22 -27.27 -5.73
N ALA A 331 -6.42 -26.05 -5.22
CA ALA A 331 -6.31 -25.75 -3.79
C ALA A 331 -7.22 -24.61 -3.25
N GLU A 332 -8.52 -24.62 -3.55
CA GLU A 332 -9.41 -23.47 -3.25
C GLU A 332 -10.18 -23.48 -1.91
N LEU A 333 -10.11 -24.55 -1.12
CA LEU A 333 -10.88 -24.63 0.13
C LEU A 333 -10.62 -23.47 1.11
N MET A 334 -9.43 -22.89 1.06
CA MET A 334 -9.03 -21.79 1.94
C MET A 334 -9.65 -20.43 1.57
N PHE A 335 -10.18 -20.30 0.35
CA PHE A 335 -10.79 -19.06 -0.16
C PHE A 335 -12.29 -19.22 -0.44
N THR A 336 -12.90 -20.35 -0.06
CA THR A 336 -14.31 -20.64 -0.34
C THR A 336 -15.23 -19.54 0.16
N ALA A 337 -15.05 -19.09 1.41
CA ALA A 337 -15.89 -18.04 1.99
C ALA A 337 -15.78 -16.73 1.20
N GLU A 338 -14.57 -16.27 0.87
CA GLU A 338 -14.39 -15.04 0.08
C GLU A 338 -14.92 -15.17 -1.35
N LEU A 339 -14.77 -16.33 -1.98
CA LEU A 339 -15.27 -16.58 -3.34
C LEU A 339 -16.81 -16.57 -3.38
N GLU A 340 -17.47 -17.16 -2.38
CA GLU A 340 -18.92 -17.19 -2.25
C GLU A 340 -19.48 -15.81 -1.86
N GLU A 341 -18.93 -15.17 -0.83
CA GLU A 341 -19.45 -13.90 -0.31
C GLU A 341 -19.22 -12.71 -1.26
N LEU A 342 -18.06 -12.66 -1.92
CA LEU A 342 -17.69 -11.52 -2.76
C LEU A 342 -18.10 -11.74 -4.22
N PHE A 343 -17.87 -12.94 -4.75
CA PHE A 343 -18.07 -13.20 -6.19
C PHE A 343 -19.29 -14.07 -6.49
N GLY A 344 -19.99 -14.60 -5.47
CA GLY A 344 -21.12 -15.50 -5.67
C GLY A 344 -20.73 -16.85 -6.27
N LEU A 345 -19.46 -17.25 -6.12
CA LEU A 345 -18.92 -18.46 -6.75
C LEU A 345 -18.93 -19.62 -5.76
N THR A 346 -19.78 -20.62 -6.01
CA THR A 346 -19.86 -21.83 -5.17
C THR A 346 -18.68 -22.73 -5.45
N VAL A 347 -17.98 -23.18 -4.41
CA VAL A 347 -16.86 -24.12 -4.55
C VAL A 347 -17.37 -25.55 -4.52
N TRP A 348 -17.14 -26.29 -5.61
CA TRP A 348 -17.42 -27.71 -5.73
C TRP A 348 -16.12 -28.50 -5.65
N ASP A 349 -16.06 -29.41 -4.69
CA ASP A 349 -14.89 -30.25 -4.44
C ASP A 349 -15.19 -31.72 -4.75
N LEU A 350 -14.29 -32.38 -5.48
CA LEU A 350 -14.42 -33.80 -5.84
C LEU A 350 -13.82 -34.76 -4.82
N ARG A 351 -13.11 -34.23 -3.81
CA ARG A 351 -12.53 -35.08 -2.77
C ARG A 351 -13.61 -35.84 -2.02
N GLY A 352 -13.28 -37.05 -1.59
CA GLY A 352 -14.17 -37.84 -0.74
C GLY A 352 -14.38 -37.19 0.64
N PRO A 353 -15.44 -37.57 1.39
CA PRO A 353 -15.74 -36.99 2.70
C PRO A 353 -14.56 -36.99 3.68
N ASP A 354 -13.75 -38.06 3.67
CA ASP A 354 -12.59 -38.21 4.56
C ASP A 354 -11.45 -37.24 4.19
N GLU A 355 -11.16 -37.09 2.89
CA GLU A 355 -10.15 -36.15 2.37
C GLU A 355 -10.59 -34.69 2.55
N LEU A 356 -11.88 -34.41 2.38
CA LEU A 356 -12.48 -33.11 2.64
C LEU A 356 -12.31 -32.69 4.09
N SER A 357 -12.54 -33.59 5.05
CA SER A 357 -12.40 -33.27 6.48
C SER A 357 -10.97 -32.83 6.83
N THR A 358 -9.98 -33.54 6.31
CA THR A 358 -8.55 -33.26 6.53
C THR A 358 -8.12 -31.97 5.85
N GLN A 359 -8.60 -31.73 4.62
CA GLN A 359 -8.25 -30.53 3.86
C GLN A 359 -9.02 -29.29 4.30
N GLN A 360 -10.24 -29.43 4.81
CA GLN A 360 -10.96 -28.36 5.50
C GLN A 360 -10.25 -27.98 6.80
N GLN A 361 -9.74 -28.95 7.55
CA GLN A 361 -8.88 -28.67 8.71
C GLN A 361 -7.62 -27.89 8.30
N TYR A 362 -6.91 -28.32 7.25
CA TYR A 362 -5.75 -27.58 6.73
C TYR A 362 -6.11 -26.19 6.18
N ALA A 363 -7.25 -26.06 5.51
CA ALA A 363 -7.73 -24.79 4.96
C ALA A 363 -8.15 -23.82 6.07
N GLN A 364 -8.83 -24.30 7.12
CA GLN A 364 -9.14 -23.53 8.32
C GLN A 364 -7.86 -23.09 9.03
N GLN A 365 -6.89 -24.00 9.18
CA GLN A 365 -5.57 -23.67 9.75
C GLN A 365 -4.81 -22.65 8.90
N MET A 366 -4.85 -22.78 7.58
CA MET A 366 -4.20 -21.84 6.64
C MET A 366 -4.91 -20.48 6.60
N ALA A 367 -6.23 -20.45 6.71
CA ALA A 367 -7.01 -19.21 6.81
C ALA A 367 -6.69 -18.46 8.11
N VAL A 368 -6.59 -19.20 9.24
CA VAL A 368 -6.10 -18.66 10.52
C VAL A 368 -4.66 -18.16 10.39
N TYR A 369 -3.78 -18.90 9.72
CA TYR A 369 -2.40 -18.49 9.45
C TYR A 369 -2.31 -17.22 8.58
N LEU A 370 -3.13 -17.11 7.53
CA LEU A 370 -3.17 -15.92 6.68
C LEU A 370 -3.77 -14.72 7.41
N ASP A 371 -4.82 -14.89 8.22
CA ASP A 371 -5.34 -13.82 9.06
C ASP A 371 -4.31 -13.38 10.12
N LEU A 372 -3.63 -14.34 10.75
CA LEU A 372 -2.55 -14.07 11.69
C LEU A 372 -1.42 -13.30 11.03
N ASN A 373 -0.99 -13.69 9.82
CA ASN A 373 0.01 -12.93 9.05
C ASN A 373 -0.48 -11.53 8.65
N ARG A 374 -1.76 -11.37 8.28
CA ARG A 374 -2.35 -10.04 8.04
C ARG A 374 -2.39 -9.23 9.34
N ARG A 375 -2.63 -9.85 10.49
CA ARG A 375 -2.63 -9.21 11.82
C ARG A 375 -1.21 -8.83 12.23
N ILE A 376 -0.23 -9.71 12.08
CA ILE A 376 1.20 -9.44 12.29
C ILE A 376 1.65 -8.29 11.37
N ALA A 377 1.35 -8.32 10.08
CA ALA A 377 1.70 -7.22 9.17
C ALA A 377 0.96 -5.90 9.51
N ARG A 378 -0.24 -5.96 10.09
CA ARG A 378 -0.93 -4.79 10.65
C ARG A 378 -0.27 -4.32 11.94
N TRP A 379 0.18 -5.23 12.80
CA TRP A 379 0.87 -4.96 14.06
C TRP A 379 2.28 -4.42 13.86
N SER A 380 3.05 -4.93 12.90
CA SER A 380 4.34 -4.35 12.49
C SER A 380 4.14 -2.91 12.02
N ARG A 381 3.11 -2.65 11.19
CA ARG A 381 2.74 -1.28 10.79
C ARG A 381 2.30 -0.40 11.97
N LEU A 382 1.52 -0.95 12.91
CA LEU A 382 1.09 -0.23 14.10
C LEU A 382 2.27 0.05 15.05
N GLY A 383 3.21 -0.90 15.18
CA GLY A 383 4.43 -0.77 15.96
C GLY A 383 5.40 0.23 15.35
N GLU A 384 5.55 0.25 14.03
CA GLU A 384 6.27 1.30 13.30
C GLU A 384 5.62 2.67 13.52
N GLN A 385 4.28 2.75 13.48
CA GLN A 385 3.53 3.97 13.76
C GLN A 385 3.71 4.43 15.21
N GLN A 386 3.62 3.53 16.19
CA GLN A 386 3.82 3.84 17.62
C GLN A 386 5.26 4.23 17.92
N ARG A 387 6.24 3.61 17.24
CA ARG A 387 7.66 3.99 17.30
C ARG A 387 7.88 5.38 16.70
N ALA A 388 7.20 5.71 15.61
CA ALA A 388 7.17 7.06 15.05
C ALA A 388 6.52 8.06 16.01
N GLU A 389 5.39 7.72 16.64
CA GLU A 389 4.74 8.54 17.67
C GLU A 389 5.60 8.72 18.93
N LEU A 390 6.38 7.71 19.34
CA LEU A 390 7.36 7.82 20.43
C LEU A 390 8.56 8.69 20.04
N ASN A 391 9.05 8.57 18.80
CA ASN A 391 10.09 9.44 18.28
C ASN A 391 9.57 10.88 18.18
N GLN A 392 8.35 11.10 17.72
CA GLN A 392 7.69 12.41 17.79
C GLN A 392 7.56 12.91 19.22
N LEU A 393 7.14 12.07 20.16
CA LEU A 393 7.04 12.46 21.56
C LEU A 393 8.41 12.83 22.12
N ARG A 394 9.46 12.06 21.79
CA ARG A 394 10.86 12.38 22.11
C ARG A 394 11.26 13.73 21.50
N ASP A 395 10.93 13.98 20.25
CA ASP A 395 11.33 15.18 19.51
C ASP A 395 10.48 16.42 19.88
N ARG A 396 9.22 16.21 20.32
CA ARG A 396 8.32 17.24 20.88
C ARG A 396 8.52 17.47 22.37
N SER A 397 9.20 16.57 23.07
CA SER A 397 9.59 16.73 24.47
C SER A 397 10.73 17.74 24.54
N TRP A 398 10.38 19.02 24.45
CA TRP A 398 11.20 20.21 24.73
C TRP A 398 12.67 20.10 24.26
N GLU A 399 13.01 20.80 23.17
CA GLU A 399 14.41 21.01 22.76
C GLU A 399 15.26 21.34 24.01
N PRO A 400 16.39 20.63 24.27
CA PRO A 400 17.21 20.87 25.46
C PRO A 400 17.59 22.34 25.63
N HIS A 401 17.63 23.10 24.54
CA HIS A 401 17.85 24.54 24.53
C HIS A 401 16.68 25.36 25.13
N GLU A 402 15.43 25.01 24.83
CA GLU A 402 14.24 25.71 25.33
C GLU A 402 14.01 25.46 26.83
N LEU A 403 14.20 24.21 27.27
CA LEU A 403 14.15 23.84 28.70
C LEU A 403 15.26 24.52 29.51
N ARG A 404 16.49 24.55 28.97
CA ARG A 404 17.60 25.32 29.56
C ARG A 404 17.26 26.79 29.67
N THR A 405 16.63 27.36 28.65
CA THR A 405 16.29 28.80 28.62
C THR A 405 15.21 29.13 29.65
N LEU A 406 14.17 28.30 29.75
CA LEU A 406 13.07 28.48 30.71
C LEU A 406 13.50 28.20 32.16
N LEU A 407 14.30 27.16 32.42
CA LEU A 407 14.86 26.92 33.75
C LEU A 407 15.84 28.02 34.18
N ARG A 408 16.73 28.47 33.28
CA ARG A 408 17.63 29.60 33.54
C ARG A 408 16.85 30.89 33.82
N HIS A 409 15.74 31.11 33.11
CA HIS A 409 14.87 32.25 33.32
C HIS A 409 14.17 32.17 34.70
N SER A 410 13.52 31.05 35.01
CA SER A 410 12.79 30.85 36.27
C SER A 410 13.70 30.89 37.51
N VAL A 411 14.86 30.24 37.47
CA VAL A 411 15.86 30.33 38.54
C VAL A 411 16.43 31.74 38.63
N GLY A 412 16.65 32.39 37.48
CA GLY A 412 17.08 33.79 37.42
C GLY A 412 16.08 34.78 38.02
N GLU A 413 14.79 34.57 37.84
CA GLU A 413 13.72 35.35 38.46
C GLU A 413 13.65 35.10 39.98
N ALA A 414 13.72 33.83 40.41
CA ALA A 414 13.70 33.48 41.83
C ALA A 414 14.87 34.10 42.61
N VAL A 415 16.08 34.09 42.05
CA VAL A 415 17.26 34.73 42.67
C VAL A 415 17.10 36.26 42.71
N ARG A 416 16.56 36.89 41.66
CA ARG A 416 16.31 38.34 41.62
C ARG A 416 15.21 38.78 42.59
N GLU A 417 14.19 37.96 42.76
CA GLU A 417 13.14 38.17 43.75
C GLU A 417 13.69 38.08 45.17
N GLU A 418 14.53 37.09 45.45
CA GLU A 418 15.10 36.91 46.79
C GLU A 418 16.14 38.00 47.12
N LEU A 419 16.87 38.49 46.12
CA LEU A 419 17.72 39.68 46.23
C LEU A 419 16.91 40.93 46.62
N ARG A 420 15.73 41.11 46.00
CA ARG A 420 14.81 42.21 46.34
C ARG A 420 14.24 42.06 47.75
N ARG A 421 13.84 40.85 48.16
CA ARG A 421 13.31 40.57 49.52
C ARG A 421 14.34 40.72 50.62
N SER A 422 15.61 40.50 50.28
CA SER A 422 16.72 40.59 51.24
C SER A 422 17.16 42.02 51.53
N ASP A 423 16.68 43.00 50.74
CA ASP A 423 16.95 44.44 50.93
C ASP A 423 18.44 44.77 51.09
N GLY A 424 19.29 44.07 50.33
CA GLY A 424 20.74 44.24 50.38
C GLY A 424 21.44 43.65 51.61
N ASP A 425 20.74 42.93 52.51
CA ASP A 425 21.37 42.21 53.63
C ASP A 425 21.94 40.85 53.15
N PRO A 426 23.27 40.67 53.12
CA PRO A 426 23.91 39.44 52.66
C PRO A 426 23.50 38.20 53.48
N ARG A 427 23.15 38.36 54.76
CA ARG A 427 22.79 37.24 55.65
C ARG A 427 21.37 36.74 55.38
N ARG A 428 20.44 37.65 55.09
CA ARG A 428 19.06 37.31 54.69
C ARG A 428 19.03 36.65 53.33
N LEU A 429 19.78 37.21 52.37
CA LEU A 429 19.92 36.65 51.03
C LEU A 429 20.46 35.22 51.07
N ARG A 430 21.49 34.99 51.88
CA ARG A 430 22.08 33.66 52.04
C ARG A 430 21.13 32.65 52.67
N ARG A 431 20.23 33.08 53.57
CA ARG A 431 19.21 32.21 54.17
C ARG A 431 18.12 31.88 53.15
N GLY A 432 17.56 32.87 52.46
CA GLY A 432 16.52 32.66 51.44
C GLY A 432 17.01 31.84 50.25
N LEU A 433 18.23 32.09 49.78
CA LEU A 433 18.86 31.28 48.74
C LEU A 433 19.24 29.87 49.23
N GLY A 434 19.58 29.70 50.51
CA GLY A 434 19.86 28.38 51.10
C GLY A 434 18.64 27.46 51.14
N GLU A 435 17.43 28.01 51.32
CA GLU A 435 16.16 27.27 51.24
C GLU A 435 15.82 26.89 49.78
N LEU A 436 16.09 27.78 48.82
CA LEU A 436 15.96 27.50 47.38
C LEU A 436 17.00 26.50 46.85
N ALA A 437 18.19 26.44 47.46
CA ALA A 437 19.38 25.76 46.95
C ALA A 437 19.77 24.48 47.71
N SER A 438 18.83 23.81 48.40
CA SER A 438 19.08 22.52 49.07
C SER A 438 19.63 21.41 48.14
N GLY A 439 19.65 21.63 46.81
CA GLY A 439 20.34 20.79 45.84
C GLY A 439 21.19 21.49 44.78
N LEU A 440 21.53 22.80 44.93
CA LEU A 440 22.22 23.57 43.86
C LEU A 440 23.64 24.06 44.20
N ALA A 441 24.07 24.12 45.47
CA ALA A 441 25.50 24.24 45.85
C ALA A 441 25.67 24.28 47.38
N SER A 442 26.13 23.18 48.00
CA SER A 442 26.62 23.18 49.39
C SER A 442 28.06 23.67 49.52
N GLU A 443 28.78 23.89 48.41
CA GLU A 443 30.19 24.22 48.44
C GLU A 443 30.44 25.62 47.82
N ARG A 444 30.96 26.52 48.66
CA ARG A 444 31.58 27.82 48.31
C ARG A 444 30.69 29.05 48.11
N LEU A 445 29.77 29.32 49.04
CA LEU A 445 29.42 30.70 49.37
C LEU A 445 30.44 31.27 50.39
N THR A 446 31.69 31.49 49.96
CA THR A 446 32.77 31.98 50.84
C THR A 446 32.96 33.50 50.81
N ASP A 447 32.29 34.22 49.90
CA ASP A 447 32.40 35.68 49.79
C ASP A 447 31.41 36.39 50.73
N THR A 448 31.86 37.43 51.45
CA THR A 448 31.23 37.93 52.68
C THR A 448 30.79 39.40 52.67
N GLY A 449 30.85 40.11 51.54
CA GLY A 449 30.56 41.55 51.51
C GLY A 449 29.39 42.00 50.64
N ASP A 450 29.21 41.39 49.46
CA ASP A 450 28.41 41.99 48.39
C ASP A 450 27.23 41.07 47.98
N PRO A 451 25.97 41.48 48.22
CA PRO A 451 24.77 40.76 47.81
C PRO A 451 24.72 40.43 46.31
N GLN A 452 25.27 41.30 45.47
CA GLN A 452 25.25 41.11 44.03
C GLN A 452 26.20 39.99 43.59
N ARG A 453 27.41 39.95 44.17
CA ARG A 453 28.36 38.85 43.95
C ARG A 453 27.85 37.51 44.47
N ILE A 454 27.11 37.52 45.57
CA ILE A 454 26.43 36.31 46.10
C ILE A 454 25.39 35.82 45.09
N ALA A 455 24.56 36.71 44.54
CA ALA A 455 23.57 36.36 43.53
C ALA A 455 24.21 35.84 42.24
N ASP A 456 25.26 36.49 41.73
CA ASP A 456 25.97 36.09 40.51
C ASP A 456 26.65 34.71 40.64
N THR A 457 27.22 34.43 41.81
CA THR A 457 27.83 33.13 42.11
C THR A 457 26.78 32.01 42.14
N VAL A 458 25.62 32.28 42.75
CA VAL A 458 24.49 31.32 42.78
C VAL A 458 23.90 31.10 41.39
N LEU A 459 23.77 32.14 40.57
CA LEU A 459 23.32 32.02 39.19
C LEU A 459 24.29 31.20 38.33
N THR A 460 25.59 31.34 38.55
CA THR A 460 26.63 30.59 37.84
C THR A 460 26.60 29.10 38.23
N ASN A 461 26.49 28.79 39.52
CA ASN A 461 26.39 27.40 39.99
C ASN A 461 25.07 26.75 39.57
N ALA A 462 23.96 27.49 39.62
CA ALA A 462 22.66 27.00 39.17
C ALA A 462 22.65 26.68 37.67
N ARG A 463 23.37 27.44 36.83
CA ARG A 463 23.54 27.11 35.41
C ARG A 463 24.19 25.74 35.22
N SER A 464 25.27 25.45 35.94
CA SER A 464 25.98 24.17 35.86
C SER A 464 25.09 23.00 36.31
N VAL A 465 24.42 23.12 37.45
CA VAL A 465 23.59 22.02 37.98
C VAL A 465 22.31 21.82 37.17
N CYS A 466 21.70 22.89 36.65
CA CYS A 466 20.59 22.77 35.71
C CYS A 466 21.00 22.06 34.42
N ASP A 467 22.23 22.28 33.92
CA ASP A 467 22.70 21.60 32.73
C ASP A 467 22.98 20.11 32.99
N ASP A 468 23.62 19.74 34.11
CA ASP A 468 23.96 18.35 34.45
C ASP A 468 22.75 17.49 34.84
N ARG A 469 21.82 18.06 35.64
CA ARG A 469 20.64 17.33 36.14
C ARG A 469 19.59 17.13 35.03
N LEU A 470 19.49 18.08 34.12
CA LEU A 470 18.63 17.98 32.93
C LEU A 470 19.17 16.94 31.94
N LEU A 471 20.50 16.87 31.74
CA LEU A 471 21.14 15.84 30.91
C LEU A 471 20.93 14.44 31.51
N ALA A 472 21.08 14.26 32.82
CA ALA A 472 20.84 12.98 33.49
C ALA A 472 19.37 12.52 33.41
N ASP A 473 18.41 13.43 33.55
CA ASP A 473 16.98 13.11 33.40
C ASP A 473 16.61 12.79 31.93
N LEU A 474 17.20 13.51 30.96
CA LEU A 474 17.03 13.24 29.53
C LEU A 474 17.65 11.89 29.12
N ASP A 475 18.84 11.55 29.63
CA ASP A 475 19.49 10.25 29.38
C ASP A 475 18.70 9.10 30.02
N THR A 476 18.10 9.32 31.20
CA THR A 476 17.21 8.35 31.84
C THR A 476 15.93 8.14 31.02
N GLN A 477 15.33 9.20 30.49
CA GLN A 477 14.17 9.10 29.59
C GLN A 477 14.52 8.41 28.27
N ARG A 478 15.67 8.76 27.68
CA ARG A 478 16.19 8.17 26.45
C ARG A 478 16.48 6.67 26.63
N GLY A 479 17.04 6.28 27.77
CA GLY A 479 17.25 4.88 28.14
C GLY A 479 15.95 4.10 28.33
N GLY A 480 14.92 4.70 28.94
CA GLY A 480 13.61 4.06 29.09
C GLY A 480 12.87 3.83 27.77
N VAL A 481 12.92 4.80 26.85
CA VAL A 481 12.34 4.67 25.51
C VAL A 481 13.14 3.70 24.64
N GLN A 482 14.47 3.77 24.68
CA GLN A 482 15.34 2.85 23.94
C GLN A 482 15.17 1.40 24.43
N SER A 483 15.07 1.18 25.74
CA SER A 483 14.79 -0.13 26.33
C SER A 483 13.45 -0.71 25.86
N ALA A 484 12.41 0.11 25.72
CA ALA A 484 11.12 -0.36 25.20
C ALA A 484 11.18 -0.73 23.71
N VAL A 485 11.96 0.01 22.91
CA VAL A 485 12.20 -0.26 21.48
C VAL A 485 13.01 -1.55 21.29
N ASP A 486 14.08 -1.73 22.06
CA ASP A 486 14.93 -2.92 21.99
C ASP A 486 14.15 -4.17 22.43
N GLN A 487 13.30 -4.04 23.45
CA GLN A 487 12.48 -5.15 23.94
C GLN A 487 11.36 -5.54 22.96
N ALA A 488 10.77 -4.58 22.23
CA ALA A 488 9.86 -4.87 21.12
C ALA A 488 10.55 -5.64 19.98
N ALA A 489 11.80 -5.29 19.65
CA ALA A 489 12.60 -6.02 18.67
C ALA A 489 12.95 -7.45 19.14
N VAL A 490 13.24 -7.63 20.44
CA VAL A 490 13.43 -8.96 21.05
C VAL A 490 12.15 -9.79 20.98
N TYR A 491 10.97 -9.22 21.27
CA TYR A 491 9.71 -9.95 21.15
C TYR A 491 9.37 -10.32 19.71
N GLN A 492 9.68 -9.47 18.74
CA GLN A 492 9.55 -9.79 17.33
C GLN A 492 10.48 -10.95 16.93
N ALA A 493 11.76 -10.90 17.35
CA ALA A 493 12.71 -11.98 17.10
C ALA A 493 12.32 -13.29 17.81
N GLN A 494 11.74 -13.22 19.02
CA GLN A 494 11.21 -14.39 19.72
C GLN A 494 10.00 -14.99 19.00
N ALA A 495 9.07 -14.16 18.50
CA ALA A 495 7.95 -14.63 17.69
C ALA A 495 8.43 -15.32 16.39
N GLU A 496 9.44 -14.76 15.72
CA GLU A 496 10.09 -15.35 14.54
C GLU A 496 10.89 -16.64 14.85
N MET A 497 11.38 -16.78 16.09
CA MET A 497 12.09 -17.98 16.56
C MET A 497 11.10 -19.10 16.94
N TYR A 498 10.03 -18.79 17.69
CA TYR A 498 8.93 -19.73 17.98
C TYR A 498 8.26 -20.24 16.69
N TYR A 499 8.14 -19.37 15.69
CA TYR A 499 7.67 -19.71 14.34
C TYR A 499 8.53 -20.80 13.65
N ARG A 500 9.82 -20.90 13.99
CA ARG A 500 10.77 -21.80 13.35
C ARG A 500 10.76 -23.22 13.95
N ASP A 501 10.34 -23.36 15.20
CA ASP A 501 10.39 -24.61 15.99
C ASP A 501 9.00 -25.18 16.38
N LEU A 502 7.91 -24.54 15.94
CA LEU A 502 6.52 -24.92 16.24
C LEU A 502 6.17 -26.35 15.78
N HIS A 503 5.80 -27.22 16.72
CA HIS A 503 5.20 -28.54 16.45
C HIS A 503 3.67 -28.41 16.52
N TRP A 504 3.06 -28.16 15.36
CA TRP A 504 1.61 -27.95 15.21
C TRP A 504 0.80 -29.22 15.54
N PRO A 505 -0.35 -29.19 16.26
CA PRO A 505 -1.25 -28.05 16.56
C PRO A 505 -1.39 -27.67 18.05
N ASP A 506 -0.66 -28.33 18.98
CA ASP A 506 -0.95 -28.23 20.42
C ASP A 506 -0.59 -26.86 21.03
N ASP A 507 0.25 -26.07 20.35
CA ASP A 507 0.82 -24.82 20.87
C ASP A 507 0.08 -23.54 20.41
N LEU A 508 -0.94 -23.63 19.54
CA LEU A 508 -1.57 -22.44 18.93
C LEU A 508 -2.30 -21.56 19.94
N ALA A 509 -3.07 -22.16 20.86
CA ALA A 509 -3.78 -21.42 21.90
C ALA A 509 -2.81 -20.75 22.89
N ALA A 510 -1.74 -21.46 23.26
CA ALA A 510 -0.68 -20.93 24.10
C ALA A 510 0.07 -19.77 23.42
N PHE A 511 0.25 -19.85 22.10
CA PHE A 511 0.87 -18.79 21.30
C PHE A 511 -0.02 -17.54 21.17
N GLU A 512 -1.33 -17.70 20.94
CA GLU A 512 -2.28 -16.59 20.93
C GLU A 512 -2.40 -15.89 22.29
N GLU A 513 -2.39 -16.68 23.38
CA GLU A 513 -2.37 -16.16 24.75
C GLU A 513 -1.08 -15.39 25.05
N ALA A 514 0.08 -15.94 24.65
CA ALA A 514 1.37 -15.29 24.81
C ALA A 514 1.45 -13.96 24.04
N LEU A 515 0.99 -13.94 22.78
CA LEU A 515 0.95 -12.72 21.96
C LEU A 515 0.01 -11.66 22.53
N THR A 516 -1.15 -12.06 23.04
CA THR A 516 -2.11 -11.16 23.69
C THR A 516 -1.50 -10.56 24.95
N GLY A 517 -0.80 -11.36 25.76
CA GLY A 517 -0.06 -10.89 26.94
C GLY A 517 1.05 -9.89 26.60
N VAL A 518 1.80 -10.12 25.51
CA VAL A 518 2.82 -9.17 25.03
C VAL A 518 2.18 -7.84 24.62
N HIS A 519 1.05 -7.88 23.89
CA HIS A 519 0.33 -6.68 23.46
C HIS A 519 -0.21 -5.87 24.65
N GLU A 520 -0.81 -6.53 25.64
CA GLU A 520 -1.27 -5.85 26.87
C GLU A 520 -0.12 -5.28 27.70
N GLY A 521 1.02 -6.00 27.75
CA GLY A 521 2.24 -5.54 28.39
C GLY A 521 2.78 -4.27 27.75
N LEU A 522 2.90 -4.25 26.42
CA LEU A 522 3.32 -3.07 25.66
C LEU A 522 2.36 -1.90 25.86
N ARG A 523 1.04 -2.14 25.73
CA ARG A 523 0.02 -1.08 25.93
C ARG A 523 0.07 -0.48 27.34
N THR A 524 0.28 -1.31 28.35
CA THR A 524 0.39 -0.88 29.74
C THR A 524 1.66 -0.09 30.01
N GLN A 525 2.81 -0.54 29.49
CA GLN A 525 4.07 0.18 29.62
C GLN A 525 4.04 1.51 28.87
N PHE A 526 3.46 1.53 27.67
CA PHE A 526 3.24 2.74 26.88
C PHE A 526 2.33 3.72 27.61
N GLY A 527 1.19 3.24 28.14
CA GLY A 527 0.29 4.04 28.97
C GLY A 527 0.99 4.62 30.21
N ARG A 528 1.89 3.86 30.86
CA ARG A 528 2.68 4.34 32.00
C ARG A 528 3.73 5.38 31.59
N ALA A 529 4.40 5.20 30.45
CA ALA A 529 5.37 6.15 29.93
C ALA A 529 4.71 7.49 29.58
N VAL A 530 3.58 7.43 28.87
CA VAL A 530 2.75 8.60 28.53
C VAL A 530 2.20 9.25 29.80
N ALA A 531 1.64 8.49 30.75
CA ALA A 531 1.09 9.03 31.98
C ALA A 531 2.16 9.71 32.87
N ARG A 532 3.37 9.14 33.00
CA ARG A 532 4.48 9.79 33.72
C ARG A 532 4.93 11.08 33.05
N HIS A 533 4.88 11.13 31.72
CA HIS A 533 5.18 12.34 30.95
C HIS A 533 4.11 13.42 31.15
N THR A 534 2.82 13.04 31.13
CA THR A 534 1.70 13.98 31.33
C THR A 534 1.59 14.48 32.78
N LEU A 535 1.86 13.64 33.78
CA LEU A 535 1.80 14.01 35.21
C LEU A 535 2.95 14.92 35.69
N ARG A 536 4.07 14.99 34.95
CA ARG A 536 5.17 15.93 35.24
C ARG A 536 5.08 17.25 34.45
N ARG A 537 4.18 17.31 33.48
CA ARG A 537 3.90 18.49 32.64
C ARG A 537 2.90 19.44 33.30
N ASN A 538 1.98 18.90 34.11
CA ASN A 538 1.14 19.64 35.05
C ASN A 538 1.88 19.80 36.38
#